data_AF-A0A0Q3QJC2-F1
#
_entry.id   AF-A0A0Q3QJC2-F1
#
_cell.length_a   1.000
_cell.length_b   1.000
_cell.length_c   1.000
_cell.angle_alpha   90.00
_cell.angle_beta   90.00
_cell.angle_gamma   90.00
#
_symmetry.space_group_name_H-M   'P 1'
#
loop_
_entity.id
_entity.type
_entity.pdbx_description
1 polymer ?
#
loop_
_entity_poly.entity_id
_entity_poly.type
_entity_poly.pdbx_seq_one_letter_code
_entity_poly.pdbx_strand_id
1 'polypeptide(L)'
;MAYSFLFDDLLFPITPSKLDMKIKNNNSTITLINEGEVNLLKKAGLTEVSFEVLLPNVKYPFAVYPDGFQPATFYLDKLEKLKTENKPFQFIVSRLKPSGDLLFDNDMKVSLEEYTIKESVDHGLDVVVSIQLKQYREYGTKIVEIKKPTAKSKPVAKTIKPRPTTNAPPPPKSYKVVKGDTLWALCKKYYGKVTKKMTDELAAKNDIKNPDLIFPGQVIKL
;
A
#
# COMPACT_ATOMS: atom_id res chain seq x y z
N MET A 1 -11.43 24.26 -7.11
CA MET A 1 -10.16 23.50 -7.07
C MET A 1 -10.02 22.73 -8.37
N ALA A 2 -8.84 22.71 -9.00
CA ALA A 2 -8.64 22.05 -10.30
C ALA A 2 -8.49 20.51 -10.19
N TYR A 3 -8.13 20.02 -9.00
CA TYR A 3 -7.96 18.60 -8.70
C TYR A 3 -8.08 18.33 -7.20
N SER A 4 -8.15 17.06 -6.80
CA SER A 4 -8.16 16.58 -5.43
C SER A 4 -6.94 15.69 -5.20
N PHE A 5 -6.36 15.73 -4.00
CA PHE A 5 -5.09 15.09 -3.68
C PHE A 5 -5.25 14.23 -2.42
N LEU A 6 -5.17 12.91 -2.57
CA LEU A 6 -5.48 11.96 -1.50
C LEU A 6 -4.33 11.00 -1.22
N PHE A 7 -4.09 10.77 0.08
CA PHE A 7 -3.25 9.70 0.62
C PHE A 7 -4.15 8.69 1.33
N ASP A 8 -4.30 7.50 0.75
CA ASP A 8 -5.38 6.57 1.09
C ASP A 8 -6.73 7.29 0.99
N ASP A 9 -7.41 7.46 2.11
CA ASP A 9 -8.68 8.18 2.22
C ASP A 9 -8.50 9.63 2.72
N LEU A 10 -7.27 10.06 3.04
CA LEU A 10 -6.99 11.40 3.56
C LEU A 10 -6.86 12.42 2.42
N LEU A 11 -7.80 13.35 2.34
CA LEU A 11 -7.73 14.51 1.45
C LEU A 11 -6.86 15.63 2.05
N PHE A 12 -5.91 16.13 1.27
CA PHE A 12 -5.18 17.36 1.63
C PHE A 12 -6.05 18.60 1.43
N PRO A 13 -6.06 19.54 2.40
CA PRO A 13 -7.04 20.63 2.42
C PRO A 13 -6.75 21.69 1.36
N ILE A 14 -5.48 21.89 1.05
CA ILE A 14 -5.01 22.84 0.03
C ILE A 14 -4.20 22.04 -0.97
N THR A 15 -4.64 22.08 -2.22
CA THR A 15 -3.96 21.39 -3.32
C THR A 15 -2.63 22.05 -3.62
N PRO A 16 -1.58 21.27 -3.93
CA PRO A 16 -0.28 21.82 -4.29
C PRO A 16 -0.39 22.73 -5.53
N SER A 17 0.49 23.72 -5.64
CA SER A 17 0.55 24.59 -6.84
C SER A 17 1.10 23.85 -8.07
N LYS A 18 1.95 22.85 -7.84
CA LYS A 18 2.63 22.05 -8.86
C LYS A 18 2.76 20.59 -8.42
N LEU A 19 2.59 19.68 -9.38
CA LEU A 19 2.86 18.25 -9.25
C LEU A 19 3.80 17.81 -10.35
N ASP A 20 4.99 17.36 -9.98
CA ASP A 20 5.99 16.82 -10.91
C ASP A 20 6.01 15.29 -10.82
N MET A 21 5.88 14.62 -11.97
CA MET A 21 5.97 13.16 -12.09
C MET A 21 7.04 12.78 -13.09
N LYS A 22 8.08 12.07 -12.64
CA LYS A 22 9.21 11.66 -13.45
C LYS A 22 9.15 10.16 -13.73
N ILE A 23 8.83 9.82 -14.98
CA ILE A 23 8.71 8.44 -15.46
C ILE A 23 10.01 8.10 -16.22
N LYS A 24 10.95 7.42 -15.56
CA LYS A 24 12.23 7.04 -16.15
C LYS A 24 12.16 5.68 -16.83
N ASN A 25 13.02 5.43 -17.82
CA ASN A 25 13.27 4.09 -18.33
C ASN A 25 14.61 3.55 -17.80
N ASN A 26 14.76 2.23 -17.69
CA ASN A 26 16.01 1.59 -17.27
C ASN A 26 16.91 1.22 -18.46
N ASN A 27 16.78 1.94 -19.57
CA ASN A 27 17.54 1.66 -20.79
C ASN A 27 19.05 1.70 -20.54
N SER A 28 19.80 0.97 -21.35
CA SER A 28 21.26 0.88 -21.23
C SER A 28 21.89 1.17 -22.59
N THR A 29 22.79 2.13 -22.64
CA THR A 29 23.57 2.39 -23.86
C THR A 29 24.78 1.46 -23.89
N ILE A 30 25.07 0.90 -25.06
CA ILE A 30 26.25 0.06 -25.30
C ILE A 30 26.97 0.64 -26.51
N THR A 31 28.28 0.87 -26.38
CA THR A 31 29.14 1.29 -27.50
C THR A 31 29.70 0.06 -28.18
N LEU A 32 29.44 -0.08 -29.48
CA LEU A 32 29.99 -1.14 -30.31
C LEU A 32 31.41 -0.77 -30.73
N ILE A 33 32.28 -1.77 -30.84
CA ILE A 33 33.72 -1.59 -31.04
C ILE A 33 34.04 -0.71 -32.27
N ASN A 34 33.20 -0.73 -33.33
CA ASN A 34 33.38 0.06 -34.55
C ASN A 34 32.07 0.63 -35.19
N GLU A 35 30.90 0.46 -34.55
CA GLU A 35 29.59 0.72 -35.19
C GLU A 35 28.74 1.78 -34.47
N GLY A 36 29.32 2.50 -33.51
CA GLY A 36 28.63 3.55 -32.76
C GLY A 36 27.86 3.03 -31.55
N GLU A 37 26.93 3.84 -31.03
CA GLU A 37 26.17 3.56 -29.81
C GLU A 37 24.79 2.97 -30.12
N VAL A 38 24.43 1.91 -29.40
CA VAL A 38 23.09 1.30 -29.44
C VAL A 38 22.41 1.45 -28.09
N ASN A 39 21.13 1.83 -28.11
CA ASN A 39 20.30 1.97 -26.92
C ASN A 39 19.47 0.70 -26.65
N LEU A 40 19.85 -0.10 -25.66
CA LEU A 40 19.13 -1.29 -25.24
C LEU A 40 17.91 -0.91 -24.40
N LEU A 41 16.73 -1.05 -25.00
CA LEU A 41 15.45 -0.75 -24.34
C LEU A 41 15.14 -1.77 -23.24
N LYS A 42 15.05 -1.29 -22.00
CA LYS A 42 14.59 -2.08 -20.85
C LYS A 42 13.19 -1.62 -20.43
N LYS A 43 12.69 -2.21 -19.34
CA LYS A 43 11.40 -1.83 -18.77
C LYS A 43 11.48 -0.48 -18.07
N ALA A 44 10.38 0.26 -18.13
CA ALA A 44 10.20 1.50 -17.39
C ALA A 44 10.53 1.32 -15.89
N GLY A 45 11.28 2.28 -15.36
CA GLY A 45 11.56 2.44 -13.94
C GLY A 45 10.30 2.73 -13.14
N LEU A 46 10.51 2.98 -11.84
CA LEU A 46 9.45 3.43 -10.94
C LEU A 46 9.26 4.94 -11.14
N THR A 47 8.00 5.38 -11.13
CA THR A 47 7.67 6.79 -11.22
C THR A 47 8.06 7.50 -9.93
N GLU A 48 8.80 8.60 -10.03
CA GLU A 48 9.09 9.49 -8.91
C GLU A 48 8.08 10.65 -8.95
N VAL A 49 7.50 11.01 -7.80
CA VAL A 49 6.49 12.06 -7.69
C VAL A 49 6.97 13.09 -6.68
N SER A 50 6.96 14.37 -7.02
CA SER A 50 7.38 15.46 -6.14
C SER A 50 6.42 16.65 -6.21
N PHE A 51 6.10 17.22 -5.06
CA PHE A 51 5.18 18.35 -4.93
C PHE A 51 5.34 19.04 -3.57
N GLU A 52 4.76 20.23 -3.44
CA GLU A 52 4.76 21.00 -2.20
C GLU A 52 3.34 21.34 -1.78
N VAL A 53 2.96 20.98 -0.56
CA VAL A 53 1.64 21.24 0.03
C VAL A 53 1.74 22.29 1.13
N LEU A 54 0.73 23.15 1.23
CA LEU A 54 0.56 24.05 2.36
C LEU A 54 -0.44 23.43 3.34
N LEU A 55 0.01 23.24 4.58
CA LEU A 55 -0.78 22.67 5.67
C LEU A 55 -1.28 23.81 6.56
N PRO A 56 -2.60 24.05 6.62
CA PRO A 56 -3.15 25.19 7.32
C PRO A 56 -3.24 24.97 8.83
N ASN A 57 -2.85 25.97 9.62
CA ASN A 57 -3.14 26.07 11.05
C ASN A 57 -4.35 26.98 11.34
N VAL A 58 -4.87 27.65 10.32
CA VAL A 58 -6.11 28.44 10.37
C VAL A 58 -7.08 28.02 9.26
N LYS A 59 -8.37 28.20 9.48
CA LYS A 59 -9.40 27.78 8.51
C LYS A 59 -9.45 28.76 7.33
N TYR A 60 -9.23 28.24 6.12
CA TYR A 60 -9.32 29.03 4.89
C TYR A 60 -10.60 28.75 4.10
N PRO A 61 -11.28 29.78 3.56
CA PRO A 61 -12.49 29.60 2.73
C PRO A 61 -12.25 28.84 1.43
N PHE A 62 -11.03 28.89 0.90
CA PHE A 62 -10.65 28.25 -0.36
C PHE A 62 -10.19 26.80 -0.19
N ALA A 63 -9.97 26.35 1.06
CA ALA A 63 -9.53 25.00 1.37
C ALA A 63 -10.74 24.06 1.55
N VAL A 64 -10.53 22.76 1.30
CA VAL A 64 -11.60 21.74 1.37
C VAL A 64 -11.39 20.88 2.61
N TYR A 65 -12.45 20.73 3.40
CA TYR A 65 -12.42 20.03 4.68
C TYR A 65 -13.59 19.05 4.78
N PRO A 66 -13.50 17.85 4.19
CA PRO A 66 -14.62 16.90 4.15
C PRO A 66 -15.13 16.53 5.55
N ASP A 67 -14.20 16.29 6.48
CA ASP A 67 -14.48 15.87 7.86
C ASP A 67 -14.27 17.01 8.88
N GLY A 68 -14.30 18.27 8.42
CA GLY A 68 -14.01 19.44 9.24
C GLY A 68 -12.54 19.87 9.23
N PHE A 69 -12.28 21.05 9.80
CA PHE A 69 -10.95 21.65 9.82
C PHE A 69 -9.99 20.82 10.68
N GLN A 70 -8.82 20.51 10.13
CA GLN A 70 -7.72 19.85 10.84
C GLN A 70 -6.49 20.77 10.79
N PRO A 71 -5.76 20.92 11.91
CA PRO A 71 -4.53 21.71 11.95
C PRO A 71 -3.38 20.99 11.24
N ALA A 72 -2.27 21.70 11.00
CA ALA A 72 -1.11 21.13 10.30
C ALA A 72 -0.55 19.88 11.00
N THR A 73 -0.58 19.84 12.34
CA THR A 73 -0.11 18.69 13.15
C THR A 73 -0.76 17.38 12.75
N PHE A 74 -2.06 17.37 12.47
CA PHE A 74 -2.79 16.17 12.04
C PHE A 74 -2.22 15.55 10.76
N TYR A 75 -1.86 16.39 9.78
CA TYR A 75 -1.27 15.94 8.52
C TYR A 75 0.20 15.52 8.69
N LEU A 76 0.95 16.23 9.53
CA LEU A 76 2.33 15.88 9.87
C LEU A 76 2.40 14.50 10.56
N ASP A 77 1.50 14.22 11.51
CA ASP A 77 1.39 12.93 12.18
C ASP A 77 1.10 11.80 11.19
N LYS A 78 0.24 12.05 10.18
CA LYS A 78 0.01 11.07 9.10
C LYS A 78 1.27 10.84 8.28
N LEU A 79 2.04 11.88 7.93
CA LEU A 79 3.30 11.71 7.19
C LEU A 79 4.32 10.91 8.00
N GLU A 80 4.45 11.19 9.29
CA GLU A 80 5.31 10.43 10.20
C GLU A 80 4.87 8.96 10.29
N LYS A 81 3.56 8.72 10.43
CA LYS A 81 2.99 7.37 10.43
C LYS A 81 3.28 6.62 9.12
N LEU A 82 3.09 7.26 7.97
CA LEU A 82 3.40 6.67 6.67
C LEU A 82 4.89 6.36 6.52
N LYS A 83 5.77 7.19 7.11
CA LYS A 83 7.22 6.97 7.10
C LYS A 83 7.63 5.80 8.01
N THR A 84 6.99 5.65 9.17
CA THR A 84 7.36 4.65 10.19
C THR A 84 6.72 3.28 9.96
N GLU A 85 5.54 3.21 9.33
CA GLU A 85 4.84 1.94 9.08
C GLU A 85 5.54 1.03 8.07
N ASN A 86 6.46 1.57 7.25
CA ASN A 86 7.17 0.84 6.19
C ASN A 86 6.25 0.08 5.24
N LYS A 87 5.06 0.64 4.96
CA LYS A 87 4.07 0.09 4.04
C LYS A 87 3.82 1.08 2.91
N PRO A 88 3.58 0.58 1.69
CA PRO A 88 3.08 1.45 0.64
C PRO A 88 1.65 1.88 0.95
N PHE A 89 1.30 3.06 0.49
CA PHE A 89 -0.03 3.63 0.62
C PHE A 89 -0.55 4.05 -0.74
N GLN A 90 -1.84 4.29 -0.83
CA GLN A 90 -2.49 4.64 -2.08
C GLN A 90 -2.36 6.14 -2.32
N PHE A 91 -1.88 6.54 -3.50
CA PHE A 91 -1.80 7.94 -3.90
C PHE A 91 -2.77 8.20 -5.04
N ILE A 92 -3.69 9.13 -4.84
CA ILE A 92 -4.74 9.45 -5.80
C ILE A 92 -4.72 10.94 -6.09
N VAL A 93 -4.67 11.28 -7.38
CA VAL A 93 -4.90 12.63 -7.88
C VAL A 93 -6.06 12.59 -8.84
N SER A 94 -7.20 13.16 -8.44
CA SER A 94 -8.39 13.20 -9.28
C SER A 94 -8.62 14.59 -9.85
N ARG A 95 -8.92 14.68 -11.14
CA ARG A 95 -9.09 15.95 -11.87
C ARG A 95 -10.52 16.05 -12.38
N LEU A 96 -11.15 17.20 -12.16
CA LEU A 96 -12.52 17.46 -12.61
C LEU A 96 -12.51 18.70 -13.52
N LYS A 97 -13.24 18.61 -14.64
CA LYS A 97 -13.61 19.80 -15.41
C LYS A 97 -14.54 20.69 -14.59
N PRO A 98 -14.64 22.00 -14.89
CA PRO A 98 -15.66 22.87 -14.28
C PRO A 98 -17.09 22.36 -14.48
N SER A 99 -17.36 21.57 -15.52
CA SER A 99 -18.64 20.90 -15.77
C SER A 99 -18.94 19.73 -14.83
N GLY A 100 -17.98 19.30 -14.00
CA GLY A 100 -18.07 18.13 -13.13
C GLY A 100 -17.62 16.81 -13.78
N ASP A 101 -17.27 16.83 -15.06
CA ASP A 101 -16.77 15.64 -15.74
C ASP A 101 -15.36 15.26 -15.25
N LEU A 102 -15.15 13.97 -14.99
CA LEU A 102 -13.84 13.41 -14.67
C LEU A 102 -12.87 13.54 -15.85
N LEU A 103 -11.64 13.95 -15.54
CA LEU A 103 -10.48 13.87 -16.43
C LEU A 103 -9.69 12.60 -16.11
N PHE A 104 -8.39 12.58 -16.45
CA PHE A 104 -7.52 11.48 -16.08
C PHE A 104 -7.11 11.57 -14.61
N ASP A 105 -7.25 10.45 -13.93
CA ASP A 105 -6.81 10.28 -12.55
C ASP A 105 -5.44 9.60 -12.53
N ASN A 106 -4.61 9.99 -11.56
CA ASN A 106 -3.44 9.19 -11.19
C ASN A 106 -3.80 8.38 -9.97
N ASP A 107 -3.90 7.07 -10.13
CA ASP A 107 -4.09 6.11 -9.06
C ASP A 107 -2.85 5.17 -9.05
N MET A 108 -2.04 5.27 -8.00
CA MET A 108 -0.91 4.36 -7.82
C MET A 108 -0.54 4.14 -6.37
N LYS A 109 -0.04 2.93 -6.05
CA LYS A 109 0.64 2.68 -4.78
C LYS A 109 2.02 3.35 -4.79
N VAL A 110 2.37 4.00 -3.69
CA VAL A 110 3.65 4.69 -3.50
C VAL A 110 4.24 4.43 -2.13
N SER A 111 5.53 4.70 -1.98
CA SER A 111 6.24 4.85 -0.71
C SER A 111 6.64 6.31 -0.50
N LEU A 112 6.69 6.72 0.77
CA LEU A 112 7.19 8.03 1.17
C LEU A 112 8.72 8.00 1.29
N GLU A 113 9.41 8.58 0.31
CA GLU A 113 10.88 8.60 0.26
C GLU A 113 11.45 9.70 1.14
N GLU A 114 10.93 10.91 1.00
CA GLU A 114 11.42 12.09 1.72
C GLU A 114 10.29 13.09 1.92
N TYR A 115 10.30 13.78 3.05
CA TYR A 115 9.53 14.99 3.22
C TYR A 115 10.36 16.03 4.00
N THR A 116 10.22 17.30 3.61
CA THR A 116 10.90 18.42 4.25
C THR A 116 9.86 19.42 4.71
N ILE A 117 9.90 19.75 6.01
CA ILE A 117 9.06 20.78 6.61
C ILE A 117 9.75 22.13 6.40
N LYS A 118 9.04 23.08 5.80
CA LYS A 118 9.49 24.43 5.49
C LYS A 118 8.55 25.43 6.16
N GLU A 119 9.11 26.25 7.04
CA GLU A 119 8.42 27.35 7.69
C GLU A 119 9.02 28.65 7.17
N SER A 120 8.16 29.56 6.72
CA SER A 120 8.58 30.88 6.25
C SER A 120 7.61 31.95 6.76
N VAL A 121 8.13 33.16 6.92
CA VAL A 121 7.32 34.32 7.33
C VAL A 121 6.20 34.60 6.32
N ASP A 122 6.43 34.31 5.04
CA ASP A 122 5.44 34.49 3.96
C ASP A 122 4.19 33.61 4.13
N HIS A 123 4.34 32.46 4.78
CA HIS A 123 3.23 31.54 5.07
C HIS A 123 2.71 31.67 6.51
N GLY A 124 3.25 32.61 7.28
CA GLY A 124 2.76 32.97 8.60
C GLY A 124 2.78 31.79 9.58
N LEU A 125 1.59 31.37 10.02
CA LEU A 125 1.40 30.26 10.96
C LEU A 125 1.32 28.90 10.25
N ASP A 126 1.20 28.88 8.93
CA ASP A 126 1.04 27.65 8.16
C ASP A 126 2.38 27.03 7.81
N VAL A 127 2.34 25.73 7.53
CA VAL A 127 3.54 24.94 7.28
C VAL A 127 3.54 24.45 5.84
N VAL A 128 4.62 24.70 5.11
CA VAL A 128 4.80 24.12 3.77
C VAL A 128 5.59 22.83 3.89
N VAL A 129 5.12 21.75 3.25
CA VAL A 129 5.82 20.48 3.24
C VAL A 129 6.14 20.08 1.81
N SER A 130 7.42 19.91 1.52
CA SER A 130 7.90 19.33 0.26
C SER A 130 7.92 17.82 0.41
N ILE A 131 7.23 17.08 -0.48
CA ILE A 131 7.06 15.63 -0.37
C ILE A 131 7.57 14.96 -1.64
N GLN A 132 8.36 13.90 -1.46
CA GLN A 132 8.85 13.03 -2.52
C GLN A 132 8.35 11.60 -2.30
N LEU A 133 7.65 11.09 -3.30
CA LEU A 133 7.09 9.74 -3.32
C LEU A 133 7.72 8.94 -4.44
N LYS A 134 7.73 7.62 -4.28
CA LYS A 134 8.16 6.69 -5.33
C LYS A 134 7.12 5.63 -5.55
N GLN A 135 6.82 5.35 -6.81
CA GLN A 135 5.88 4.30 -7.17
C GLN A 135 6.32 2.97 -6.59
N TYR A 136 5.45 2.36 -5.81
CA TYR A 136 5.65 1.03 -5.28
C TYR A 136 5.01 0.01 -6.24
N ARG A 137 5.82 -0.97 -6.68
CA ARG A 137 5.32 -2.17 -7.35
C ARG A 137 5.52 -3.36 -6.43
N GLU A 138 4.45 -4.12 -6.24
CA GLU A 138 4.50 -5.34 -5.44
C GLU A 138 5.59 -6.27 -6.00
N TYR A 139 6.43 -6.76 -5.09
CA TYR A 139 7.49 -7.71 -5.40
C TYR A 139 7.24 -9.01 -4.64
N GLY A 140 7.66 -10.12 -5.23
CA GLY A 140 7.47 -11.44 -4.66
C GLY A 140 8.23 -12.49 -5.46
N THR A 141 8.58 -13.60 -4.80
CA THR A 141 9.32 -14.71 -5.43
C THR A 141 8.41 -15.43 -6.41
N LYS A 142 8.66 -15.34 -7.72
CA LYS A 142 7.93 -16.18 -8.68
C LYS A 142 8.22 -17.65 -8.37
N ILE A 143 7.23 -18.38 -7.84
CA ILE A 143 7.38 -19.81 -7.55
C ILE A 143 7.17 -20.54 -8.87
N VAL A 144 8.18 -21.30 -9.29
CA VAL A 144 8.11 -22.18 -10.46
C VAL A 144 7.98 -23.60 -9.93
N GLU A 145 6.82 -24.21 -10.11
CA GLU A 145 6.65 -25.64 -9.85
C GLU A 145 7.30 -26.44 -10.99
N ILE A 146 8.44 -27.05 -10.70
CA ILE A 146 9.09 -27.99 -11.63
C ILE A 146 8.38 -29.33 -11.50
N LYS A 147 7.42 -29.61 -12.39
CA LYS A 147 6.91 -30.98 -12.55
C LYS A 147 8.01 -31.83 -13.16
N LYS A 148 8.58 -32.76 -12.37
CA LYS A 148 9.46 -33.80 -12.90
C LYS A 148 8.68 -34.63 -13.93
N PRO A 149 9.16 -34.74 -15.19
CA PRO A 149 8.44 -35.50 -16.20
C PRO A 149 8.55 -36.99 -15.89
N THR A 150 7.42 -37.66 -15.73
CA THR A 150 7.31 -39.10 -15.97
C THR A 150 7.52 -39.32 -17.48
N ALA A 151 8.71 -39.79 -17.84
CA ALA A 151 9.14 -40.30 -19.15
C ALA A 151 8.59 -39.63 -20.44
N LYS A 152 9.51 -39.00 -21.20
CA LYS A 152 9.40 -38.57 -22.62
C LYS A 152 8.44 -37.41 -22.97
N SER A 153 8.41 -36.32 -22.20
CA SER A 153 7.93 -35.04 -22.74
C SER A 153 8.75 -33.85 -22.23
N LYS A 154 9.00 -32.85 -23.10
CA LYS A 154 9.68 -31.59 -22.78
C LYS A 154 9.12 -30.96 -21.49
N PRO A 155 9.96 -30.43 -20.59
CA PRO A 155 9.50 -29.79 -19.37
C PRO A 155 8.64 -28.55 -19.71
N VAL A 156 7.44 -28.48 -19.14
CA VAL A 156 6.53 -27.33 -19.24
C VAL A 156 6.49 -26.64 -17.88
N ALA A 157 7.02 -25.42 -17.80
CA ALA A 157 6.94 -24.59 -16.61
C ALA A 157 5.61 -23.83 -16.60
N LYS A 158 4.81 -23.97 -15.53
CA LYS A 158 3.68 -23.07 -15.24
C LYS A 158 4.09 -22.09 -14.16
N THR A 159 4.07 -20.80 -14.48
CA THR A 159 4.33 -19.73 -13.52
C THR A 159 3.12 -19.59 -12.60
N ILE A 160 3.28 -19.86 -11.31
CA ILE A 160 2.26 -19.54 -10.31
C ILE A 160 2.60 -18.15 -9.77
N LYS A 161 1.72 -17.18 -9.98
CA LYS A 161 1.86 -15.84 -9.39
C LYS A 161 1.64 -15.97 -7.88
N PRO A 162 2.63 -15.68 -7.02
CA PRO A 162 2.38 -15.61 -5.59
C PRO A 162 1.42 -14.45 -5.30
N ARG A 163 0.59 -14.63 -4.29
CA ARG A 163 -0.30 -13.57 -3.78
C ARG A 163 0.55 -12.49 -3.11
N PRO A 164 0.31 -11.19 -3.38
CA PRO A 164 1.04 -10.11 -2.74
C PRO A 164 0.87 -10.14 -1.21
N THR A 165 1.98 -9.98 -0.49
CA THR A 165 2.07 -10.01 0.98
C THR A 165 1.66 -8.69 1.64
N THR A 166 1.47 -7.63 0.85
CA THR A 166 1.34 -6.26 1.36
C THR A 166 -0.05 -5.93 1.95
N ASN A 167 -1.07 -6.72 1.61
CA ASN A 167 -2.45 -6.52 2.07
C ASN A 167 -2.95 -7.63 3.00
N ALA A 168 -2.07 -8.42 3.62
CA ALA A 168 -2.54 -9.32 4.67
C ALA A 168 -3.07 -8.44 5.82
N PRO A 169 -4.39 -8.45 6.12
CA PRO A 169 -4.87 -7.86 7.37
C PRO A 169 -4.05 -8.50 8.48
N PRO A 170 -3.64 -7.75 9.53
CA PRO A 170 -3.06 -8.38 10.69
C PRO A 170 -3.99 -9.54 11.09
N PRO A 171 -3.44 -10.75 11.35
CA PRO A 171 -4.28 -11.89 11.67
C PRO A 171 -5.25 -11.46 12.78
N PRO A 172 -6.56 -11.66 12.61
CA PRO A 172 -7.55 -11.14 13.53
C PRO A 172 -7.22 -11.66 14.93
N LYS A 173 -7.18 -10.77 15.94
CA LYS A 173 -6.85 -11.13 17.33
C LYS A 173 -7.90 -12.07 17.95
N SER A 174 -9.10 -12.13 17.37
CA SER A 174 -10.17 -13.02 17.81
C SER A 174 -11.15 -13.34 16.68
N TYR A 175 -11.87 -14.45 16.82
CA TYR A 175 -12.88 -14.94 15.89
C TYR A 175 -14.14 -15.38 16.62
N LYS A 176 -15.31 -14.97 16.13
CA LYS A 176 -16.60 -15.42 16.65
C LYS A 176 -17.05 -16.68 15.89
N VAL A 177 -17.16 -17.79 16.60
CA VAL A 177 -17.53 -19.10 16.06
C VAL A 177 -18.91 -19.04 15.41
N VAL A 178 -19.05 -19.56 14.20
CA VAL A 178 -20.32 -19.73 13.50
C VAL A 178 -20.69 -21.21 13.49
N LYS A 179 -21.99 -21.50 13.33
CA LYS A 179 -22.48 -22.89 13.23
C LYS A 179 -21.76 -23.64 12.11
N GLY A 180 -21.08 -24.73 12.48
CA GLY A 180 -20.30 -25.57 11.56
C GLY A 180 -18.78 -25.40 11.62
N ASP A 181 -18.28 -24.44 12.41
CA ASP A 181 -16.84 -24.29 12.62
C ASP A 181 -16.28 -25.35 13.58
N THR A 182 -15.00 -25.70 13.36
CA THR A 182 -14.20 -26.53 14.27
C THR A 182 -12.89 -25.82 14.56
N LEU A 183 -12.30 -26.06 15.75
CA LEU A 183 -10.98 -25.52 16.10
C LEU A 183 -9.92 -25.86 15.04
N TRP A 184 -10.00 -27.06 14.46
CA TRP A 184 -9.16 -27.49 13.34
C TRP A 184 -9.31 -26.61 12.10
N ALA A 185 -10.55 -26.35 11.66
CA ALA A 185 -10.82 -25.52 10.49
C ALA A 185 -10.36 -24.07 10.72
N LEU A 186 -10.53 -23.55 11.93
CA LEU A 186 -10.05 -22.22 12.32
C LEU A 186 -8.52 -22.14 12.31
N CYS A 187 -7.83 -23.14 12.87
CA CYS A 187 -6.37 -23.22 12.79
C CYS A 187 -5.89 -23.23 11.33
N LYS A 188 -6.55 -24.00 10.46
CA LYS A 188 -6.18 -24.09 9.04
C LYS A 188 -6.35 -22.76 8.33
N LYS A 189 -7.45 -22.07 8.63
CA LYS A 189 -7.83 -20.80 8.02
C LYS A 189 -6.89 -19.67 8.43
N TYR A 190 -6.44 -19.64 9.68
CA TYR A 190 -5.68 -18.51 10.23
C TYR A 190 -4.16 -18.74 10.31
N TYR A 191 -3.68 -19.98 10.49
CA TYR A 191 -2.24 -20.30 10.57
C TYR A 191 -1.73 -21.12 9.38
N GLY A 192 -2.61 -21.51 8.44
CA GLY A 192 -2.27 -22.19 7.18
C GLY A 192 -1.90 -23.67 7.31
N LYS A 193 -1.07 -24.04 8.31
CA LYS A 193 -0.77 -25.43 8.67
C LYS A 193 -1.54 -25.80 9.95
N VAL A 194 -2.02 -27.03 10.04
CA VAL A 194 -2.69 -27.56 11.24
C VAL A 194 -1.98 -28.80 11.72
N THR A 195 -1.69 -28.80 13.02
CA THR A 195 -1.25 -29.98 13.76
C THR A 195 -2.11 -30.11 15.01
N LYS A 196 -2.22 -31.32 15.57
CA LYS A 196 -2.95 -31.55 16.82
C LYS A 196 -2.46 -30.64 17.96
N LYS A 197 -1.14 -30.39 18.03
CA LYS A 197 -0.55 -29.45 19.00
C LYS A 197 -1.11 -28.04 18.87
N MET A 198 -1.28 -27.54 17.65
CA MET A 198 -1.82 -26.19 17.42
C MET A 198 -3.29 -26.06 17.83
N THR A 199 -4.10 -27.11 17.61
CA THR A 199 -5.49 -27.11 18.08
C THR A 199 -5.58 -27.18 19.60
N ASP A 200 -4.69 -27.95 20.24
CA ASP A 200 -4.64 -28.10 21.70
C ASP A 200 -4.16 -26.79 22.37
N GLU A 201 -3.15 -26.13 21.80
CA GLU A 201 -2.65 -24.82 22.26
C GLU A 201 -3.72 -23.73 22.13
N LEU A 202 -4.46 -23.71 21.02
CA LEU A 202 -5.55 -22.75 20.82
C LEU A 202 -6.73 -23.00 21.77
N ALA A 203 -7.03 -24.27 22.07
CA ALA A 203 -8.02 -24.64 23.07
C ALA A 203 -7.59 -24.22 24.48
N ALA A 204 -6.35 -24.49 24.88
CA ALA A 204 -5.79 -24.09 26.18
C ALA A 204 -5.77 -22.55 26.34
N LYS A 205 -5.42 -21.80 25.29
CA LYS A 205 -5.42 -20.33 25.27
C LYS A 205 -6.80 -19.70 25.50
N ASN A 206 -7.86 -20.47 25.26
CA ASN A 206 -9.26 -20.02 25.37
C ASN A 206 -10.05 -20.77 26.46
N ASP A 207 -9.36 -21.46 27.37
CA ASP A 207 -9.95 -22.25 28.47
C ASP A 207 -10.96 -23.32 28.01
N ILE A 208 -10.77 -23.86 26.80
CA ILE A 208 -11.62 -24.88 26.20
C ILE A 208 -11.13 -26.26 26.63
N LYS A 209 -11.89 -26.94 27.49
CA LYS A 209 -11.55 -28.28 28.01
C LYS A 209 -11.60 -29.38 26.95
N ASN A 210 -12.50 -29.26 25.98
CA ASN A 210 -12.62 -30.21 24.89
C ASN A 210 -12.46 -29.49 23.55
N PRO A 211 -11.34 -29.69 22.82
CA PRO A 211 -11.07 -29.06 21.53
C PRO A 211 -12.11 -29.34 20.44
N ASP A 212 -12.91 -30.41 20.58
CA ASP A 212 -13.96 -30.74 19.62
C ASP A 212 -15.31 -30.06 19.95
N LEU A 213 -15.40 -29.37 21.10
CA LEU A 213 -16.64 -28.77 21.59
C LEU A 213 -16.53 -27.24 21.67
N ILE A 214 -16.96 -26.56 20.60
CA ILE A 214 -17.10 -25.10 20.54
C ILE A 214 -18.53 -24.71 20.18
N PHE A 215 -19.02 -23.61 20.74
CA PHE A 215 -20.40 -23.17 20.54
C PHE A 215 -20.49 -21.97 19.59
N PRO A 216 -21.49 -21.93 18.69
CA PRO A 216 -21.76 -20.74 17.88
C PRO A 216 -21.95 -19.51 18.77
N GLY A 217 -21.23 -18.43 18.45
CA GLY A 217 -21.23 -17.19 19.23
C GLY A 217 -20.05 -17.05 20.20
N GLN A 218 -19.30 -18.12 20.47
CA GLN A 218 -18.09 -18.08 21.29
C GLN A 218 -16.97 -17.29 20.59
N VAL A 219 -16.24 -16.47 21.36
CA VAL A 219 -15.12 -15.67 20.85
C VAL A 219 -13.82 -16.39 21.17
N ILE A 220 -13.12 -16.86 20.14
CA ILE A 220 -11.82 -17.54 20.23
C ILE A 220 -10.72 -16.54 19.93
N LYS A 221 -9.79 -16.34 20.86
CA LYS A 221 -8.54 -15.60 20.65
C LYS A 221 -7.62 -16.43 19.77
N LEU A 222 -7.32 -15.92 18.58
CA LEU A 222 -6.35 -16.50 17.64
C LEU A 222 -4.93 -16.08 18.08
#